data_AF-A0AAD5VF92-F1
#
_entry.id   AF-A0AAD5VF92-F1
#
_cell.length_a   1.000
_cell.length_b   1.000
_cell.length_c   1.000
_cell.angle_alpha   90.00
_cell.angle_beta   90.00
_cell.angle_gamma   90.00
#
_symmetry.space_group_name_H-M   'P 1'
#
loop_
_entity.id
_entity.type
_entity.pdbx_description
1 polymer ?
#
loop_
_entity_poly.entity_id
_entity_poly.type
_entity_poly.pdbx_seq_one_letter_code
_entity_poly.pdbx_strand_id
1 'polypeptide(L)'
;MAPRRPPIRQGSVLPYCYLRDDRDFALSDSLKAWRNAVALARYGPDLARMPGIASYVLSDHSLERIVDCAHFHRLQSPVDLLVETQWMEAIAMADDILGLVNAIYYPTPPPSSSEIDQDGPVSTTTT
;
A
#
# COMPACT_ATOMS: atom_id res chain seq x y z
N MET A 1 -13.86 34.37 24.68
CA MET A 1 -12.78 33.37 24.50
C MET A 1 -13.14 32.50 23.30
N ALA A 2 -12.40 32.60 22.20
CA ALA A 2 -12.58 31.70 21.06
C ALA A 2 -11.87 30.36 21.35
N PRO A 3 -12.42 29.20 20.93
CA PRO A 3 -11.74 27.93 21.10
C PRO A 3 -10.46 27.92 20.27
N ARG A 4 -9.34 27.55 20.91
CA ARG A 4 -8.06 27.33 20.22
C ARG A 4 -8.26 26.15 19.26
N ARG A 5 -8.05 26.37 17.96
CA ARG A 5 -8.00 25.25 17.00
C ARG A 5 -6.90 24.29 17.47
N PRO A 6 -7.15 22.97 17.54
CA PRO A 6 -6.09 22.02 17.82
C PRO A 6 -4.97 22.20 16.78
N PRO A 7 -3.71 22.01 17.17
CA PRO A 7 -2.61 22.09 16.22
C PRO A 7 -2.88 21.10 15.09
N ILE A 8 -2.81 21.60 13.85
CA ILE A 8 -2.82 20.77 12.65
C ILE A 8 -1.66 19.79 12.82
N ARG A 9 -1.95 18.49 12.93
CA ARG A 9 -0.91 17.46 12.91
C ARG A 9 -0.33 17.46 11.50
N GLN A 10 0.73 18.22 11.29
CA GLN A 10 1.50 18.14 10.05
C GLN A 10 2.07 16.74 9.94
N GLY A 11 1.96 16.14 8.75
CA GLY A 11 2.63 14.89 8.41
C GLY A 11 4.09 14.96 8.82
N SER A 12 4.62 13.82 9.23
CA SER A 12 5.86 13.80 9.96
C SER A 12 7.08 14.11 9.09
N VAL A 13 8.05 14.85 9.62
CA VAL A 13 9.27 15.15 8.88
C VAL A 13 10.02 13.84 8.59
N LEU A 14 10.15 13.48 7.32
CA LEU A 14 10.95 12.33 6.88
C LEU A 14 12.39 12.79 6.64
N PRO A 15 13.39 11.91 6.80
CA PRO A 15 14.76 12.21 6.39
C PRO A 15 14.78 12.72 4.95
N TYR A 16 15.33 13.91 4.74
CA TYR A 16 15.24 14.67 3.47
C TYR A 16 15.98 13.99 2.30
N CYS A 17 16.79 12.97 2.55
CA CYS A 17 17.62 12.34 1.53
C CYS A 17 17.80 10.85 1.82
N TYR A 18 16.84 10.06 1.34
CA TYR A 18 17.04 8.64 1.14
C TYR A 18 17.04 8.34 -0.36
N LEU A 19 17.79 7.32 -0.76
CA LEU A 19 17.77 6.83 -2.13
C LEU A 19 16.62 5.84 -2.24
N ARG A 20 15.72 6.06 -3.21
CA ARG A 20 14.66 5.11 -3.51
C ARG A 20 15.25 3.78 -3.95
N ASP A 21 14.74 2.71 -3.37
CA ASP A 21 15.09 1.35 -3.76
C ASP A 21 14.03 0.75 -4.70
N ASP A 22 14.26 -0.49 -5.13
CA ASP A 22 13.35 -1.19 -6.05
C ASP A 22 11.93 -1.37 -5.47
N ARG A 23 11.79 -1.43 -4.14
CA ARG A 23 10.48 -1.53 -3.47
C ARG A 23 9.73 -0.22 -3.52
N ASP A 24 10.42 0.91 -3.38
CA ASP A 24 9.83 2.24 -3.55
C ASP A 24 9.26 2.43 -4.96
N PHE A 25 10.02 2.02 -5.99
CA PHE A 25 9.56 2.06 -7.37
C PHE A 25 8.39 1.12 -7.61
N ALA A 26 8.47 -0.13 -7.12
CA ALA A 26 7.39 -1.10 -7.23
C ALA A 26 6.10 -0.62 -6.55
N LEU A 27 6.20 0.03 -5.39
CA LEU A 27 5.04 0.59 -4.70
C LEU A 27 4.47 1.78 -5.46
N SER A 28 5.32 2.68 -5.96
CA SER A 28 4.89 3.82 -6.79
C SER A 28 4.08 3.35 -7.99
N ASP A 29 4.56 2.31 -8.71
CA ASP A 29 3.88 1.79 -9.89
C ASP A 29 2.60 1.03 -9.54
N SER A 30 2.59 0.28 -8.44
CA SER A 30 1.38 -0.39 -7.93
C SER A 30 0.30 0.63 -7.54
N LEU A 31 0.67 1.72 -6.88
CA LEU A 31 -0.24 2.81 -6.53
C LEU A 31 -0.79 3.52 -7.77
N LYS A 32 0.03 3.75 -8.80
CA LYS A 32 -0.44 4.31 -10.08
C LYS A 32 -1.43 3.38 -10.77
N ALA A 33 -1.14 2.08 -10.81
CA ALA A 33 -2.03 1.08 -11.40
C ALA A 33 -3.37 1.01 -10.65
N TRP A 34 -3.33 0.93 -9.31
CA TRP A 34 -4.52 0.97 -8.46
C TRP A 34 -5.33 2.26 -8.69
N ARG A 35 -4.66 3.41 -8.70
CA ARG A 35 -5.30 4.72 -8.94
C ARG A 35 -6.02 4.76 -10.28
N ASN A 36 -5.41 4.24 -11.34
CA ASN A 36 -6.01 4.17 -12.66
C ASN A 36 -7.21 3.22 -12.69
N ALA A 37 -7.15 2.08 -12.00
CA ALA A 37 -8.26 1.15 -11.89
C ALA A 37 -9.46 1.77 -11.15
N VAL A 38 -9.21 2.48 -10.05
CA VAL A 38 -10.26 3.20 -9.31
C VAL A 38 -10.85 4.34 -10.14
N ALA A 39 -10.02 5.09 -10.87
CA ALA A 39 -10.49 6.14 -11.77
C ALA A 39 -11.37 5.57 -12.88
N LEU A 40 -10.99 4.44 -13.47
CA LEU A 40 -11.79 3.72 -14.46
C LEU A 40 -13.15 3.30 -13.89
N ALA A 41 -13.16 2.73 -12.69
CA ALA A 41 -14.39 2.31 -12.03
C ALA A 41 -15.31 3.49 -11.65
N ARG A 42 -14.74 4.61 -11.20
CA ARG A 42 -15.51 5.76 -10.71
C ARG A 42 -16.01 6.68 -11.82
N TYR A 43 -15.21 6.91 -12.84
CA TYR A 43 -15.50 7.90 -13.90
C TYR A 43 -15.85 7.27 -15.25
N GLY A 44 -15.67 5.96 -15.40
CA GLY A 44 -15.84 5.27 -16.66
C GLY A 44 -14.66 5.46 -17.63
N PRO A 45 -14.64 4.70 -18.74
CA PRO A 45 -13.48 4.59 -19.62
C PRO A 45 -13.12 5.90 -20.34
N ASP A 46 -14.11 6.71 -20.71
CA ASP A 46 -13.88 7.93 -21.49
C ASP A 46 -13.21 9.00 -20.64
N LEU A 47 -13.69 9.23 -19.41
CA LEU A 47 -13.10 10.19 -18.49
C LEU A 47 -11.78 9.68 -17.91
N ALA A 48 -11.66 8.39 -17.57
CA ALA A 48 -10.44 7.85 -16.98
C ALA A 48 -9.21 7.95 -17.91
N ARG A 49 -9.42 8.03 -19.24
CA ARG A 49 -8.36 8.26 -20.23
C ARG A 49 -7.91 9.72 -20.33
N MET A 50 -8.67 10.67 -19.76
CA MET A 50 -8.28 12.07 -19.78
C MET A 50 -7.10 12.32 -18.83
N PRO A 51 -6.08 13.08 -19.27
CA PRO A 51 -4.94 13.42 -18.43
C PRO A 51 -5.38 14.06 -17.10
N GLY A 52 -4.79 13.58 -16.00
CA GLY A 52 -5.02 14.14 -14.66
C GLY A 52 -6.29 13.65 -13.95
N ILE A 53 -7.21 12.93 -14.61
CA ILE A 53 -8.41 12.42 -13.94
C ILE A 53 -8.07 11.45 -12.80
N ALA A 54 -7.07 10.60 -13.01
CA ALA A 54 -6.54 9.72 -11.97
C ALA A 54 -6.07 10.48 -10.73
N SER A 55 -5.53 11.70 -10.87
CA SER A 55 -5.04 12.51 -9.75
C SER A 55 -6.14 13.02 -8.82
N TYR A 56 -7.41 12.99 -9.23
CA TYR A 56 -8.55 13.24 -8.34
C TYR A 56 -8.85 12.06 -7.40
N VAL A 57 -8.46 10.84 -7.78
CA VAL A 57 -8.55 9.67 -6.89
C VAL A 57 -7.44 9.75 -5.84
N LEU A 58 -6.20 9.89 -6.31
CA LEU A 58 -5.02 10.01 -5.45
C LEU A 58 -4.01 10.93 -6.11
N SER A 59 -3.75 12.09 -5.51
CA SER A 59 -2.81 13.07 -6.07
C SER A 59 -1.39 12.51 -6.12
N ASP A 60 -0.58 13.00 -7.07
CA ASP A 60 0.84 12.59 -7.15
C ASP A 60 1.57 12.93 -5.83
N HIS A 61 1.27 14.09 -5.22
CA HIS A 61 1.83 14.45 -3.92
C HIS A 61 1.49 13.43 -2.82
N SER A 62 0.21 13.03 -2.71
CA SER A 62 -0.20 12.01 -1.73
C SER A 62 0.41 10.64 -2.03
N LEU A 63 0.54 10.28 -3.31
CA LEU A 63 1.19 9.04 -3.74
C LEU A 63 2.66 9.01 -3.31
N GLU A 64 3.41 10.06 -3.65
CA GLU A 64 4.82 10.16 -3.25
C GLU A 64 4.98 10.12 -1.73
N ARG A 65 4.07 10.79 -1.03
CA ARG A 65 4.04 10.78 0.42
C ARG A 65 3.80 9.39 1.01
N ILE A 66 2.94 8.59 0.38
CA ILE A 66 2.71 7.19 0.78
C ILE A 66 3.97 6.37 0.60
N VAL A 67 4.66 6.49 -0.54
CA VAL A 67 5.92 5.79 -0.80
C VAL A 67 6.96 6.16 0.24
N ASP A 68 7.16 7.46 0.48
CA ASP A 68 8.14 7.91 1.46
C ASP A 68 7.81 7.40 2.88
N CYS A 69 6.53 7.43 3.29
CA CYS A 69 6.14 6.92 4.60
C CYS A 69 6.25 5.40 4.70
N ALA A 70 5.99 4.66 3.61
CA ALA A 70 6.14 3.22 3.54
C ALA A 70 7.61 2.79 3.68
N HIS A 71 8.54 3.51 3.02
CA HIS A 71 9.99 3.30 3.13
C HIS A 71 10.46 3.27 4.60
N PHE A 72 9.91 4.16 5.43
CA PHE A 72 10.23 4.25 6.85
C PHE A 72 9.29 3.44 7.76
N HIS A 73 8.47 2.54 7.19
CA HIS A 73 7.53 1.67 7.91
C HIS A 73 6.49 2.43 8.77
N ARG A 74 6.06 3.61 8.32
CA ARG A 74 5.20 4.52 9.10
C ARG A 74 3.71 4.40 8.81
N LEU A 75 3.33 3.60 7.82
CA LEU A 75 1.95 3.36 7.45
C LEU A 75 1.50 2.01 8.00
N GLN A 76 1.01 2.00 9.24
CA GLN A 76 0.51 0.78 9.89
C GLN A 76 -1.01 0.77 10.04
N SER A 77 -1.63 1.95 9.96
CA SER A 77 -3.06 2.10 10.16
C SER A 77 -3.69 3.10 9.18
N PRO A 78 -5.03 3.03 8.98
CA PRO A 78 -5.77 4.05 8.23
C PRO A 78 -5.55 5.48 8.78
N VAL A 79 -5.37 5.61 10.10
CA VAL A 79 -5.13 6.90 10.76
C VAL A 79 -3.77 7.46 10.37
N ASP A 80 -2.73 6.63 10.29
CA ASP A 80 -1.40 7.07 9.84
C ASP A 80 -1.47 7.57 8.40
N LEU A 81 -2.17 6.83 7.53
CA LEU A 81 -2.38 7.22 6.15
C LEU A 81 -3.07 8.59 6.05
N LEU A 82 -4.15 8.81 6.82
CA LEU A 82 -4.84 10.10 6.87
C LEU A 82 -3.94 11.22 7.38
N VAL A 83 -3.21 11.00 8.48
CA VAL A 83 -2.35 12.02 9.09
C VAL A 83 -1.20 12.39 8.17
N GLU A 84 -0.55 11.41 7.53
CA GLU A 84 0.64 11.63 6.72
C GLU A 84 0.32 12.25 5.36
N THR A 85 -0.83 11.91 4.77
CA THR A 85 -1.19 12.36 3.41
C THR A 85 -2.20 13.50 3.39
N GLN A 86 -2.97 13.70 4.46
CA GLN A 86 -4.14 14.58 4.52
C GLN A 86 -5.15 14.30 3.39
N TRP A 87 -5.12 13.10 2.81
CA TRP A 87 -6.00 12.71 1.73
C TRP A 87 -7.38 12.35 2.30
N MET A 88 -8.42 13.03 1.83
CA MET A 88 -9.77 12.92 2.39
C MET A 88 -10.35 11.51 2.33
N GLU A 89 -9.99 10.73 1.31
CA GLU A 89 -10.47 9.34 1.15
C GLU A 89 -9.53 8.32 1.80
N ALA A 90 -8.49 8.76 2.52
CA ALA A 90 -7.50 7.87 3.13
C ALA A 90 -8.13 6.78 3.98
N ILE A 91 -9.14 7.10 4.79
CA ILE A 91 -9.82 6.10 5.64
C ILE A 91 -10.64 5.11 4.81
N ALA A 92 -11.35 5.60 3.79
CA ALA A 92 -12.24 4.77 2.97
C ALA A 92 -11.47 3.79 2.07
N MET A 93 -10.26 4.17 1.66
CA MET A 93 -9.39 3.41 0.75
C MET A 93 -8.19 2.79 1.47
N ALA A 94 -8.15 2.85 2.81
CA ALA A 94 -6.98 2.45 3.58
C ALA A 94 -6.61 0.98 3.36
N ASP A 95 -7.60 0.09 3.31
CA ASP A 95 -7.36 -1.35 3.20
C ASP A 95 -6.63 -1.70 1.90
N ASP A 96 -7.02 -1.08 0.79
CA ASP A 96 -6.35 -1.26 -0.50
C ASP A 96 -4.90 -0.75 -0.44
N ILE A 97 -4.69 0.47 0.06
CA ILE A 97 -3.36 1.08 0.12
C ILE A 97 -2.44 0.32 1.05
N LEU A 98 -2.90 -0.01 2.26
CA LEU A 98 -2.12 -0.77 3.24
C LEU A 98 -1.88 -2.20 2.75
N GLY A 99 -2.81 -2.78 2.00
CA GLY A 99 -2.61 -4.05 1.30
C GLY A 99 -1.44 -4.00 0.32
N LEU A 100 -1.37 -2.96 -0.51
CA LEU A 100 -0.26 -2.74 -1.45
C LEU A 100 1.08 -2.51 -0.72
N VAL A 101 1.07 -1.68 0.33
CA VAL A 101 2.27 -1.45 1.16
C VAL A 101 2.76 -2.76 1.78
N ASN A 102 1.86 -3.55 2.37
CA ASN A 102 2.21 -4.79 3.03
C ASN A 102 2.72 -5.85 2.05
N ALA A 103 2.13 -5.95 0.86
CA ALA A 103 2.57 -6.90 -0.17
C ALA A 103 4.03 -6.67 -0.60
N ILE A 104 4.49 -5.42 -0.57
CA ILE A 104 5.83 -5.04 -1.05
C ILE A 104 6.86 -5.02 0.08
N TYR A 105 6.49 -4.51 1.24
CA TYR A 105 7.41 -4.33 2.37
C TYR A 105 7.47 -5.52 3.33
N TYR A 106 6.42 -6.35 3.35
CA TYR A 106 6.32 -7.52 4.22
C TYR A 106 5.83 -8.75 3.42
N PRO A 107 6.55 -9.19 2.38
CA PRO A 107 6.18 -10.38 1.66
C PRO A 107 6.15 -11.56 2.63
N THR A 108 5.00 -12.25 2.70
CA THR A 108 4.89 -13.48 3.48
C THR A 108 5.94 -14.46 2.93
N PRO A 109 6.78 -15.09 3.78
CA PRO A 109 7.75 -16.04 3.30
C PRO A 109 7.04 -17.15 2.53
N PRO A 110 7.61 -17.63 1.40
CA PRO A 110 7.03 -18.74 0.67
C PRO A 110 6.91 -19.94 1.63
N PRO A 111 5.83 -20.74 1.55
CA PRO A 111 5.72 -21.93 2.38
C PRO A 111 6.93 -22.83 2.11
N SER A 112 7.70 -23.11 3.17
CA SER A 112 8.83 -24.03 3.13
C SER A 112 8.36 -25.35 2.55
N SER A 113 8.71 -25.60 1.29
CA SER A 113 8.48 -26.88 0.62
C SER A 113 9.47 -27.88 1.17
N SER A 114 9.16 -28.46 2.31
CA SER A 114 9.91 -29.57 2.88
C SER A 114 8.97 -30.46 3.66
N GLU A 115 8.16 -31.26 2.95
CA GLU A 115 7.84 -32.64 3.34
C GLU A 115 7.29 -33.42 2.13
N ILE A 116 8.19 -33.75 1.21
CA ILE A 116 8.06 -34.96 0.40
C ILE A 116 9.05 -35.93 1.05
N ASP A 117 8.56 -36.88 1.86
CA ASP A 117 9.03 -38.28 1.91
C ASP A 117 8.36 -39.05 3.06
N GLN A 118 7.53 -40.04 2.73
CA GLN A 118 7.57 -41.42 3.24
C GLN A 118 6.21 -42.12 3.06
N ASP A 119 5.98 -42.69 1.87
CA ASP A 119 5.13 -43.87 1.73
C ASP A 119 6.04 -45.02 1.26
N GLY A 120 6.61 -45.72 2.23
CA GLY A 120 7.34 -46.97 2.01
C GLY A 120 6.38 -48.15 2.18
N PRO A 121 6.42 -49.19 1.32
CA PRO A 121 5.50 -50.30 1.41
C PRO A 121 5.97 -51.27 2.50
N VAL A 122 5.08 -51.63 3.43
CA VAL A 122 5.31 -52.79 4.31
C VAL A 122 4.18 -53.79 4.17
N SER A 123 4.50 -54.85 3.44
CA SER A 123 3.78 -56.12 3.43
C SER A 123 3.88 -56.76 4.82
N THR A 124 2.75 -57.21 5.39
CA THR A 124 2.76 -58.27 6.41
C THR A 124 1.58 -59.22 6.22
N THR A 125 1.94 -60.40 5.71
CA THR A 125 1.24 -61.67 5.84
C THR A 125 1.01 -62.01 7.31
N THR A 126 -0.15 -62.53 7.69
CA THR A 126 -0.32 -63.32 8.90
C THR A 126 -1.28 -64.48 8.64
N THR A 127 -0.80 -65.65 9.03
CA THR A 127 -1.33 -67.02 8.93
C THR A 127 -2.62 -67.25 9.68
#